data_AF-A0A2D9HGJ2-F1
#
_entry.id   AF-A0A2D9HGJ2-F1
#
_cell.length_a   1.000
_cell.length_b   1.000
_cell.length_c   1.000
_cell.angle_alpha   90.00
_cell.angle_beta   90.00
_cell.angle_gamma   90.00
#
_symmetry.space_group_name_H-M   'P 1'
#
loop_
_entity.id
_entity.type
_entity.pdbx_description
1 polymer ?
#
loop_
_entity_poly.entity_id
_entity_poly.type
_entity_poly.pdbx_seq_one_letter_code
_entity_poly.pdbx_strand_id
1 'polypeptide(L)'
;MMRLAVCLLLPLSACLVNLDFVQYNPRHCSTLTAVDCEDKDEEIDKICAKCEDDYNFTEVGLTGEVTRLELNLDPDPATGEAVVNDAYFITGSGGDLADVTIMFSQGNYGGIEHYLHLVENIYPSGANLFIWEYRGYGKSSTQSTPNETLFMADSMAAYNLLITELNSRDLPTDQVVHFGMSLGAIAAIEIARQHPGKGLILQSS
;
A
#
# COMPACT_ATOMS: atom_id res chain seq x y z
N MET A 1 23.73 -32.46 -42.73
CA MET A 1 23.02 -31.17 -42.71
C MET A 1 22.78 -30.80 -41.24
N MET A 2 23.65 -29.95 -40.69
CA MET A 2 23.61 -29.52 -39.29
C MET A 2 22.76 -28.25 -39.21
N ARG A 3 21.58 -28.34 -38.59
CA ARG A 3 20.70 -27.17 -38.42
C ARG A 3 21.22 -26.32 -37.26
N LEU A 4 21.76 -25.17 -37.61
CA LEU A 4 22.13 -24.09 -36.70
C LEU A 4 20.83 -23.52 -36.11
N ALA A 5 20.60 -23.68 -34.81
CA ALA A 5 19.53 -22.99 -34.11
C ALA A 5 20.04 -21.61 -33.68
N VAL A 6 19.70 -20.58 -34.47
CA VAL A 6 19.89 -19.18 -34.06
C VAL A 6 18.75 -18.86 -33.10
N CYS A 7 19.07 -18.80 -31.80
CA CYS A 7 18.16 -18.22 -30.81
C CYS A 7 18.20 -16.70 -30.99
N LEU A 8 17.20 -16.15 -31.68
CA LEU A 8 16.96 -14.72 -31.70
C LEU A 8 16.50 -14.32 -30.28
N LEU A 9 17.42 -13.82 -29.47
CA LEU A 9 17.06 -13.03 -28.29
C LEU A 9 16.49 -11.71 -28.81
N LEU A 10 15.19 -11.69 -29.05
CA LEU A 10 14.47 -10.43 -29.15
C LEU A 10 14.62 -9.74 -27.79
N PRO A 11 15.21 -8.54 -27.70
CA PRO A 11 15.05 -7.74 -26.52
C PRO A 11 13.56 -7.41 -26.47
N LEU A 12 12.83 -8.09 -25.59
CA LEU A 12 11.59 -7.57 -25.05
C LEU A 12 12.00 -6.32 -24.27
N SER A 13 12.23 -5.20 -24.99
CA SER A 13 12.11 -3.88 -24.40
C SER A 13 10.77 -3.91 -23.70
N ALA A 14 10.80 -3.67 -22.39
CA ALA A 14 9.66 -3.52 -21.50
C ALA A 14 8.36 -3.49 -22.30
N CYS A 15 7.54 -4.55 -22.19
CA CYS A 15 6.14 -4.43 -22.57
C CYS A 15 5.70 -3.09 -22.02
N LEU A 16 5.42 -2.15 -22.92
CA LEU A 16 4.87 -0.84 -22.65
C LEU A 16 3.46 -1.11 -22.15
N VAL A 17 3.34 -1.64 -20.93
CA VAL A 17 2.12 -1.59 -20.17
C VAL A 17 2.08 -0.15 -19.71
N ASN A 18 1.67 0.74 -20.61
CA ASN A 18 1.28 2.07 -20.19
C ASN A 18 0.12 1.82 -19.22
N LEU A 19 0.29 2.17 -17.95
CA LEU A 19 -0.76 1.98 -16.94
C LEU A 19 -1.90 3.00 -17.14
N ASP A 20 -1.99 3.65 -18.31
CA ASP A 20 -3.13 4.43 -18.79
C ASP A 20 -4.47 3.69 -18.68
N PHE A 21 -4.46 2.35 -18.65
CA PHE A 21 -5.66 1.52 -18.45
C PHE A 21 -5.94 1.20 -16.97
N VAL A 22 -5.04 1.54 -16.05
CA VAL A 22 -5.29 1.41 -14.62
C VAL A 22 -6.28 2.49 -14.23
N GLN A 23 -7.50 2.06 -13.95
CA GLN A 23 -8.52 2.95 -13.43
C GLN A 23 -8.23 3.21 -11.95
N TYR A 24 -7.60 4.35 -11.66
CA TYR A 24 -7.54 4.87 -10.29
C TYR A 24 -8.92 5.34 -9.86
N ASN A 25 -9.37 4.92 -8.67
CA ASN A 25 -10.63 5.32 -8.08
C ASN A 25 -10.39 5.96 -6.70
N PRO A 26 -9.75 7.14 -6.64
CA PRO A 26 -9.45 7.80 -5.37
C PRO A 26 -10.74 8.00 -4.57
N ARG A 27 -10.73 7.48 -3.34
CA ARG A 27 -11.86 7.44 -2.41
C ARG A 27 -11.47 8.22 -1.15
N HIS A 28 -11.52 9.53 -1.26
CA HIS A 28 -11.26 10.41 -0.13
C HIS A 28 -12.42 10.38 0.86
N CYS A 29 -12.14 10.40 2.16
CA CYS A 29 -13.13 10.34 3.25
C CYS A 29 -14.22 11.42 3.14
N SER A 30 -13.93 12.58 2.54
CA SER A 30 -14.91 13.67 2.38
C SER A 30 -15.92 13.45 1.25
N THR A 31 -15.70 12.46 0.38
CA THR A 31 -16.62 12.12 -0.72
C THR A 31 -17.52 10.94 -0.37
N LEU A 32 -17.30 10.27 0.76
CA LEU A 32 -18.09 9.16 1.23
C LEU A 32 -19.48 9.63 1.69
N THR A 33 -20.48 8.81 1.42
CA THR A 33 -21.88 9.05 1.76
C THR A 33 -22.42 7.89 2.60
N ALA A 34 -23.64 8.03 3.13
CA ALA A 34 -24.30 6.94 3.87
C ALA A 34 -24.39 5.63 3.05
N VAL A 35 -24.52 5.73 1.72
CA VAL A 35 -24.60 4.57 0.81
C VAL A 35 -23.30 3.77 0.80
N ASP A 36 -22.15 4.41 1.04
CA ASP A 36 -20.87 3.71 1.10
C ASP A 36 -20.73 2.88 2.40
N CYS A 37 -21.52 3.18 3.43
CA CYS A 37 -21.43 2.56 4.76
C CYS A 37 -22.63 1.67 5.16
N GLU A 38 -23.86 2.02 4.78
CA GLU A 38 -25.09 1.42 5.34
C GLU A 38 -25.77 0.41 4.39
N ASP A 39 -25.71 0.62 3.07
CA ASP A 39 -26.46 -0.15 2.06
C ASP A 39 -25.59 -1.20 1.34
N LYS A 40 -24.87 -2.02 2.11
CA LYS A 40 -23.99 -3.08 1.57
C LYS A 40 -24.40 -4.47 2.05
N ASP A 41 -24.43 -5.42 1.11
CA ASP A 41 -24.78 -6.82 1.38
C ASP A 41 -23.74 -7.54 2.25
N GLU A 42 -22.46 -7.17 2.09
CA GLU A 42 -21.36 -7.72 2.87
C GLU A 42 -20.68 -6.63 3.70
N GLU A 43 -20.27 -6.97 4.94
CA GLU A 43 -19.54 -6.03 5.80
C GLU A 43 -18.21 -5.57 5.17
N ILE A 44 -17.57 -6.44 4.38
CA ILE A 44 -16.33 -6.12 3.66
C ILE A 44 -16.54 -5.00 2.64
N ASP A 45 -17.74 -4.79 2.11
CA ASP A 45 -18.03 -3.77 1.11
C ASP A 45 -18.26 -2.37 1.69
N LYS A 46 -18.29 -2.23 3.02
CA LYS A 46 -18.56 -0.98 3.70
C LYS A 46 -17.29 -0.13 3.82
N ILE A 47 -17.42 1.16 3.52
CA ILE A 47 -16.39 2.18 3.70
C ILE A 47 -17.01 3.32 4.50
N CYS A 48 -16.63 3.42 5.77
CA CYS A 48 -17.31 4.28 6.74
C CYS A 48 -16.41 5.34 7.39
N ALA A 49 -15.12 5.38 7.08
CA ALA A 49 -14.19 6.26 7.78
C ALA A 49 -14.47 7.74 7.47
N LYS A 50 -14.57 8.55 8.53
CA LYS A 50 -14.63 10.01 8.41
C LYS A 50 -13.22 10.59 8.46
N CYS A 51 -13.05 11.78 7.90
CA CYS A 51 -11.74 12.42 7.82
C CYS A 51 -11.18 12.77 9.21
N GLU A 52 -12.06 13.11 10.14
CA GLU A 52 -11.72 13.50 11.51
C GLU A 52 -11.45 12.31 12.45
N ASP A 53 -11.85 11.10 12.05
CA ASP A 53 -11.78 9.91 12.90
C ASP A 53 -10.48 9.12 12.66
N ASP A 54 -9.87 8.59 13.72
CA ASP A 54 -8.80 7.61 13.57
C ASP A 54 -9.37 6.26 13.09
N TYR A 55 -8.57 5.50 12.35
CA TYR A 55 -8.98 4.16 11.92
C TYR A 55 -9.07 3.22 13.13
N ASN A 56 -10.14 2.43 13.19
CA ASN A 56 -10.45 1.61 14.36
C ASN A 56 -9.66 0.28 14.38
N PHE A 57 -8.37 0.35 14.71
CA PHE A 57 -7.53 -0.83 14.90
C PHE A 57 -7.93 -1.71 16.11
N THR A 58 -8.85 -1.25 16.97
CA THR A 58 -9.27 -2.05 18.13
C THR A 58 -10.20 -3.21 17.76
N GLU A 59 -10.85 -3.13 16.60
CA GLU A 59 -11.76 -4.17 16.11
C GLU A 59 -11.05 -5.39 15.54
N VAL A 60 -9.74 -5.30 15.26
CA VAL A 60 -8.95 -6.35 14.60
C VAL A 60 -8.02 -7.14 15.53
N GLY A 61 -8.29 -7.11 16.84
CA GLY A 61 -7.66 -8.02 17.81
C GLY A 61 -6.15 -7.86 17.98
N LEU A 62 -5.59 -6.68 17.69
CA LEU A 62 -4.15 -6.43 17.78
C LEU A 62 -3.68 -6.42 19.24
N THR A 63 -2.52 -7.03 19.49
CA THR A 63 -1.87 -7.04 20.81
C THR A 63 -0.66 -6.10 20.90
N GLY A 64 -0.17 -5.64 19.76
CA GLY A 64 1.02 -4.81 19.62
C GLY A 64 0.69 -3.34 19.48
N GLU A 65 1.72 -2.51 19.57
CA GLU A 65 1.59 -1.07 19.43
C GLU A 65 1.21 -0.70 17.99
N VAL A 66 0.28 0.25 17.87
CA VAL A 66 -0.11 0.87 16.59
C VAL A 66 0.42 2.30 16.60
N THR A 67 1.39 2.60 15.75
CA THR A 67 1.96 3.94 15.59
C THR A 67 1.46 4.56 14.29
N ARG A 68 0.73 5.68 14.39
CA ARG A 68 0.39 6.52 13.23
C ARG A 68 1.61 7.32 12.78
N LEU A 69 1.77 7.44 11.47
CA LEU A 69 2.86 8.13 10.81
C LEU A 69 2.31 9.06 9.74
N GLU A 70 2.95 10.23 9.58
CA GLU A 70 2.61 11.16 8.49
C GLU A 70 3.44 10.84 7.24
N LEU A 71 2.74 10.37 6.20
CA LEU A 71 3.32 10.13 4.88
C LEU A 71 3.28 11.42 4.07
N ASN A 72 4.44 12.07 3.97
CA ASN A 72 4.61 13.26 3.14
C ASN A 72 4.87 12.86 1.69
N LEU A 73 3.99 13.29 0.79
CA LEU A 73 4.06 12.99 -0.64
C LEU A 73 4.55 14.20 -1.42
N ASP A 74 4.95 13.98 -2.68
CA ASP A 74 5.26 15.07 -3.59
C ASP A 74 4.05 16.01 -3.75
N PRO A 75 4.26 17.33 -3.80
CA PRO A 75 3.18 18.31 -3.91
C PRO A 75 2.22 18.02 -5.07
N ASP A 76 0.97 18.40 -4.88
CA ASP A 76 -0.05 18.29 -5.91
C ASP A 76 0.38 19.10 -7.15
N PRO A 77 0.52 18.49 -8.35
CA PRO A 77 1.01 19.22 -9.51
C PRO A 77 0.03 20.29 -10.02
N ALA A 78 -1.25 20.22 -9.68
CA ALA A 78 -2.24 21.21 -10.06
C ALA A 78 -2.20 22.46 -9.16
N THR A 79 -1.94 22.29 -7.87
CA THR A 79 -2.01 23.40 -6.88
C THR A 79 -0.65 23.82 -6.33
N GLY A 80 0.35 22.93 -6.37
CA GLY A 80 1.64 23.06 -5.70
C GLY A 80 1.57 22.87 -4.18
N GLU A 81 0.42 22.47 -3.64
CA GLU A 81 0.22 22.29 -2.20
C GLU A 81 0.80 20.96 -1.73
N ALA A 82 1.26 20.92 -0.48
CA ALA A 82 1.72 19.69 0.13
C ALA A 82 0.58 18.67 0.24
N VAL A 83 0.89 17.41 -0.08
CA VAL A 83 -0.04 16.29 0.10
C VAL A 83 0.51 15.42 1.23
N VAL A 84 -0.30 15.25 2.28
CA VAL A 84 0.03 14.38 3.42
C VAL A 84 -1.02 13.28 3.48
N ASN A 85 -0.57 12.06 3.73
CA ASN A 85 -1.44 10.91 3.95
C ASN A 85 -1.09 10.19 5.25
N ASP A 86 -1.94 9.25 5.65
CA ASP A 86 -1.67 8.38 6.78
C ASP A 86 -0.88 7.14 6.36
N ALA A 87 0.05 6.75 7.23
CA ALA A 87 0.61 5.41 7.28
C ALA A 87 0.59 4.92 8.73
N TYR A 88 0.63 3.61 8.92
CA TYR A 88 0.68 3.02 10.25
C TYR A 88 1.72 1.92 10.30
N PHE A 89 2.48 1.91 11.40
CA PHE A 89 3.35 0.81 11.78
C PHE A 89 2.69 0.05 12.95
N ILE A 90 2.48 -1.23 12.77
CA ILE A 90 1.87 -2.12 13.77
C ILE A 90 2.93 -3.13 14.19
N THR A 91 3.32 -3.10 15.47
CA THR A 91 4.26 -4.06 16.03
C THR A 91 3.63 -5.44 16.09
N GLY A 92 4.30 -6.43 15.51
CA GLY A 92 3.83 -7.82 15.49
C GLY A 92 3.68 -8.41 16.90
N SER A 93 2.93 -9.51 17.03
CA SER A 93 2.78 -10.22 18.30
C SER A 93 4.05 -10.97 18.73
N GLY A 94 5.11 -10.95 17.92
CA GLY A 94 6.37 -11.66 18.13
C GLY A 94 6.35 -13.11 17.61
N GLY A 95 7.45 -13.83 17.84
CA GLY A 95 7.66 -15.20 17.34
C GLY A 95 8.71 -15.26 16.23
N ASP A 96 8.64 -16.30 15.39
CA ASP A 96 9.66 -16.59 14.36
C ASP A 96 9.76 -15.48 13.28
N LEU A 97 8.72 -14.67 13.12
CA LEU A 97 8.67 -13.58 12.14
C LEU A 97 8.78 -12.19 12.77
N ALA A 98 9.17 -12.07 14.05
CA ALA A 98 9.24 -10.78 14.75
C ALA A 98 10.15 -9.75 14.07
N ASP A 99 11.21 -10.21 13.40
CA ASP A 99 12.14 -9.37 12.65
C ASP A 99 11.67 -9.05 11.22
N VAL A 100 10.57 -9.66 10.76
CA VAL A 100 10.00 -9.42 9.43
C VAL A 100 9.02 -8.26 9.50
N THR A 101 9.05 -7.40 8.49
CA THR A 101 8.03 -6.36 8.31
C THR A 101 7.32 -6.54 6.99
N ILE A 102 6.00 -6.64 7.01
CA ILE A 102 5.17 -6.73 5.81
C ILE A 102 4.71 -5.32 5.45
N MET A 103 5.16 -4.82 4.30
CA MET A 103 4.67 -3.57 3.71
C MET A 103 3.44 -3.87 2.85
N PHE A 104 2.25 -3.52 3.32
CA PHE A 104 1.00 -3.78 2.61
C PHE A 104 0.58 -2.55 1.78
N SER A 105 0.42 -2.78 0.48
CA SER A 105 -0.02 -1.81 -0.51
C SER A 105 -1.42 -2.19 -0.99
N GLN A 106 -2.40 -1.33 -0.68
CA GLN A 106 -3.82 -1.64 -0.79
C GLN A 106 -4.38 -1.66 -2.23
N GLY A 107 -5.59 -2.19 -2.39
CA GLY A 107 -6.32 -2.15 -3.67
C GLY A 107 -7.00 -0.80 -3.94
N ASN A 108 -7.85 -0.79 -4.96
CA ASN A 108 -8.51 0.41 -5.50
C ASN A 108 -9.89 0.73 -4.84
N TYR A 109 -10.32 -0.05 -3.84
CA TYR A 109 -11.71 -0.01 -3.35
C TYR A 109 -11.96 1.08 -2.30
N GLY A 110 -11.12 1.15 -1.27
CA GLY A 110 -11.23 2.10 -0.15
C GLY A 110 -9.87 2.47 0.43
N GLY A 111 -9.88 3.09 1.60
CA GLY A 111 -8.69 3.38 2.40
C GLY A 111 -8.29 2.25 3.35
N ILE A 112 -7.37 2.54 4.28
CA ILE A 112 -6.89 1.60 5.30
C ILE A 112 -8.05 0.97 6.08
N GLU A 113 -9.10 1.74 6.37
CA GLU A 113 -10.29 1.27 7.09
C GLU A 113 -10.92 0.03 6.46
N HIS A 114 -10.95 -0.02 5.13
CA HIS A 114 -11.58 -1.11 4.39
C HIS A 114 -10.73 -2.39 4.46
N TYR A 115 -9.42 -2.25 4.57
CA TYR A 115 -8.48 -3.38 4.57
C TYR A 115 -8.07 -3.85 5.98
N LEU A 116 -8.69 -3.32 7.04
CA LEU A 116 -8.42 -3.77 8.41
C LEU A 116 -8.65 -5.28 8.60
N HIS A 117 -9.62 -5.87 7.91
CA HIS A 117 -9.82 -7.33 7.93
C HIS A 117 -8.60 -8.12 7.40
N LEU A 118 -7.79 -7.55 6.50
CA LEU A 118 -6.54 -8.19 6.07
C LEU A 118 -5.47 -8.07 7.15
N VAL A 119 -5.41 -6.92 7.83
CA VAL A 119 -4.54 -6.73 8.99
C VAL A 119 -4.84 -7.79 10.04
N GLU A 120 -6.12 -8.05 10.35
CA GLU A 120 -6.55 -9.12 11.26
C GLU A 120 -6.06 -10.50 10.83
N ASN A 121 -6.11 -10.81 9.53
CA ASN A 121 -5.69 -12.10 9.00
C ASN A 121 -4.16 -12.30 8.97
N ILE A 122 -3.39 -11.22 8.79
CA ILE A 122 -1.93 -11.28 8.66
C ILE A 122 -1.24 -11.18 10.03
N TYR A 123 -1.81 -10.40 10.96
CA TYR A 123 -1.24 -10.12 12.28
C TYR A 123 -0.82 -11.37 13.08
N PRO A 124 -1.59 -12.49 13.09
CA PRO A 124 -1.21 -13.71 13.79
C PRO A 124 0.10 -14.37 13.32
N SER A 125 0.64 -13.96 12.16
CA SER A 125 1.96 -14.41 11.70
C SER A 125 3.09 -13.98 12.63
N GLY A 126 2.89 -12.95 13.46
CA GLY A 126 3.89 -12.39 14.37
C GLY A 126 4.81 -11.35 13.72
N ALA A 127 4.68 -11.10 12.41
CA ALA A 127 5.41 -10.05 11.70
C ALA A 127 4.89 -8.65 12.05
N ASN A 128 5.76 -7.65 11.92
CA ASN A 128 5.35 -6.25 11.93
C ASN A 128 4.60 -5.93 10.64
N LEU A 129 3.68 -4.98 10.69
CA LEU A 129 2.93 -4.53 9.52
C LEU A 129 3.18 -3.03 9.31
N PHE A 130 3.45 -2.66 8.06
CA PHE A 130 3.44 -1.28 7.62
C PHE A 130 2.36 -1.12 6.56
N ILE A 131 1.36 -0.31 6.85
CA ILE A 131 0.20 -0.08 5.99
C ILE A 131 0.14 1.40 5.64
N TRP A 132 -0.26 1.72 4.41
CA TRP A 132 -0.18 3.09 3.89
C TRP A 132 -1.19 3.28 2.75
N GLU A 133 -1.44 4.54 2.41
CA GLU A 133 -2.43 4.92 1.40
C GLU A 133 -1.82 5.82 0.32
N TYR A 134 -2.32 5.70 -0.91
CA TYR A 134 -1.95 6.57 -2.02
C TYR A 134 -2.64 7.93 -1.94
N ARG A 135 -2.11 8.96 -2.61
CA ARG A 135 -2.80 10.26 -2.70
C ARG A 135 -4.24 10.10 -3.21
N GLY A 136 -5.17 10.87 -2.63
CA GLY A 136 -6.59 10.83 -2.98
C GLY A 136 -7.39 9.71 -2.30
N TYR A 137 -6.74 8.80 -1.57
CA TYR A 137 -7.40 7.81 -0.71
C TYR A 137 -7.35 8.24 0.74
N GLY A 138 -8.27 7.69 1.54
CA GLY A 138 -8.33 7.92 2.97
C GLY A 138 -8.47 9.42 3.23
N LYS A 139 -7.48 9.99 3.93
CA LYS A 139 -7.51 11.38 4.40
C LYS A 139 -6.66 12.34 3.55
N SER A 140 -6.05 11.87 2.45
CA SER A 140 -5.25 12.72 1.58
C SER A 140 -6.08 13.42 0.51
N SER A 141 -6.21 14.74 0.61
CA SER A 141 -6.89 15.55 -0.40
C SER A 141 -5.93 15.96 -1.51
N THR A 142 -6.35 15.78 -2.78
CA THR A 142 -5.65 16.24 -3.98
C THR A 142 -6.66 16.69 -5.03
N GLN A 143 -6.33 17.72 -5.81
CA GLN A 143 -7.11 18.17 -6.97
C GLN A 143 -6.64 17.50 -8.27
N SER A 144 -5.41 17.00 -8.30
CA SER A 144 -4.90 16.23 -9.42
C SER A 144 -5.47 14.81 -9.43
N THR A 145 -5.81 14.31 -10.62
CA THR A 145 -6.11 12.89 -10.79
C THR A 145 -4.81 12.09 -10.65
N PRO A 146 -4.76 11.04 -9.79
CA PRO A 146 -3.61 10.15 -9.73
C PRO A 146 -3.27 9.59 -11.11
N ASN A 147 -1.98 9.47 -11.40
CA ASN A 147 -1.46 8.84 -12.61
C ASN A 147 -0.31 7.91 -12.23
N GLU A 148 0.17 7.13 -13.20
CA GLU A 148 1.26 6.18 -12.99
C GLU A 148 2.49 6.82 -12.34
N THR A 149 2.98 7.95 -12.86
CA THR A 149 4.18 8.61 -12.32
C THR A 149 4.01 9.03 -10.87
N LEU A 150 2.88 9.65 -10.54
CA LEU A 150 2.58 10.05 -9.16
C LEU A 150 2.38 8.85 -8.23
N PHE A 151 1.74 7.79 -8.72
CA PHE A 151 1.52 6.56 -7.96
C PHE A 151 2.82 5.84 -7.63
N MET A 152 3.77 5.76 -8.58
CA MET A 152 5.10 5.22 -8.31
C MET A 152 5.89 6.10 -7.34
N ALA A 153 5.78 7.43 -7.46
CA ALA A 153 6.40 8.36 -6.52
C ALA A 153 5.86 8.18 -5.10
N ASP A 154 4.54 8.03 -4.93
CA ASP A 154 3.90 7.76 -3.63
C ASP A 154 4.39 6.44 -3.04
N SER A 155 4.48 5.40 -3.87
CA SER A 155 5.00 4.09 -3.47
C SER A 155 6.42 4.16 -2.93
N MET A 156 7.28 4.93 -3.58
CA MET A 156 8.64 5.15 -3.13
C MET A 156 8.72 6.02 -1.87
N ALA A 157 7.85 7.03 -1.73
CA ALA A 157 7.76 7.84 -0.52
C ALA A 157 7.36 6.98 0.70
N ALA A 158 6.39 6.09 0.54
CA ALA A 158 5.96 5.17 1.57
C ALA A 158 7.08 4.18 1.97
N TYR A 159 7.82 3.64 0.98
CA TYR A 159 8.97 2.79 1.27
C TYR A 159 10.06 3.54 2.04
N ASN A 160 10.38 4.77 1.66
CA ASN A 160 11.38 5.58 2.37
C ASN A 160 10.95 5.90 3.82
N LEU A 161 9.66 6.16 4.04
CA LEU A 161 9.11 6.31 5.39
C LEU A 161 9.29 5.02 6.19
N LEU A 162 8.93 3.86 5.63
CA LEU A 162 9.14 2.56 6.27
C LEU A 162 10.61 2.35 6.64
N ILE A 163 11.56 2.60 5.74
CA ILE A 163 12.99 2.45 6.06
C ILE A 163 13.43 3.35 7.20
N THR A 164 12.91 4.58 7.26
CA THR A 164 13.19 5.50 8.38
C THR A 164 12.67 4.92 9.70
N GLU A 165 11.45 4.38 9.70
CA GLU A 165 10.84 3.75 10.87
C GLU A 165 11.53 2.46 11.32
N LEU A 166 11.98 1.62 10.38
CA LEU A 166 12.72 0.40 10.74
C LEU A 166 14.05 0.76 11.39
N ASN A 167 14.77 1.75 10.84
CA ASN A 167 16.03 2.20 11.43
C ASN A 167 15.85 2.82 12.82
N SER A 168 14.77 3.57 13.07
CA SER A 168 14.51 4.17 14.39
C SER A 168 14.16 3.14 15.46
N ARG A 169 13.70 1.96 15.04
CA ARG A 169 13.29 0.83 15.89
C ARG A 169 14.36 -0.28 15.99
N ASP A 170 15.53 -0.08 15.39
CA ASP A 170 16.59 -1.09 15.26
C ASP A 170 16.11 -2.41 14.60
N LEU A 171 15.16 -2.31 13.66
CA LEU A 171 14.63 -3.44 12.89
C LEU A 171 15.35 -3.60 11.54
N PRO A 172 15.50 -4.83 11.04
CA PRO A 172 16.25 -5.08 9.82
C PRO A 172 15.49 -4.65 8.56
N THR A 173 16.10 -3.75 7.80
CA THR A 173 15.54 -3.23 6.53
C THR A 173 15.57 -4.25 5.38
N ASP A 174 16.36 -5.31 5.50
CA ASP A 174 16.45 -6.40 4.52
C ASP A 174 15.41 -7.52 4.76
N GLN A 175 14.66 -7.47 5.87
CA GLN A 175 13.57 -8.40 6.18
C GLN A 175 12.18 -7.85 5.80
N VAL A 176 12.11 -6.93 4.84
CA VAL A 176 10.84 -6.38 4.36
C VAL A 176 10.19 -7.30 3.33
N VAL A 177 8.94 -7.70 3.54
CA VAL A 177 8.11 -8.38 2.53
C VAL A 177 7.17 -7.37 1.91
N HIS A 178 7.25 -7.20 0.59
CA HIS A 178 6.35 -6.33 -0.16
C HIS A 178 5.07 -7.09 -0.48
N PHE A 179 3.94 -6.64 0.03
CA PHE A 179 2.64 -7.25 -0.24
C PHE A 179 1.76 -6.24 -0.97
N GLY A 180 1.44 -6.51 -2.23
CA GLY A 180 0.48 -5.72 -3.00
C GLY A 180 -0.81 -6.48 -3.32
N MET A 181 -1.94 -5.81 -3.16
CA MET A 181 -3.26 -6.31 -3.57
C MET A 181 -3.79 -5.53 -4.77
N SER A 182 -4.17 -6.24 -5.84
CA SER A 182 -4.80 -5.64 -7.03
C SER A 182 -4.00 -4.44 -7.55
N LEU A 183 -4.52 -3.21 -7.48
CA LEU A 183 -3.77 -1.98 -7.78
C LEU A 183 -2.43 -1.91 -7.04
N GLY A 184 -2.40 -2.24 -5.75
CA GLY A 184 -1.20 -2.21 -4.93
C GLY A 184 -0.14 -3.24 -5.32
N ALA A 185 -0.47 -4.25 -6.13
CA ALA A 185 0.53 -5.12 -6.74
C ALA A 185 1.53 -4.33 -7.60
N ILE A 186 1.06 -3.27 -8.26
CA ILE A 186 1.92 -2.40 -9.08
C ILE A 186 2.94 -1.67 -8.17
N ALA A 187 2.47 -1.10 -7.06
CA ALA A 187 3.33 -0.44 -6.07
C ALA A 187 4.37 -1.42 -5.50
N ALA A 188 3.93 -2.60 -5.07
CA ALA A 188 4.80 -3.63 -4.51
C ALA A 188 5.86 -4.11 -5.51
N ILE A 189 5.50 -4.28 -6.79
CA ILE A 189 6.45 -4.64 -7.86
C ILE A 189 7.47 -3.53 -8.07
N GLU A 190 7.04 -2.27 -8.16
CA GLU A 190 7.97 -1.16 -8.41
C GLU A 190 8.97 -0.99 -7.26
N ILE A 191 8.49 -1.07 -6.01
CA ILE A 191 9.35 -1.05 -4.83
C ILE A 191 10.31 -2.25 -4.88
N ALA A 192 9.81 -3.47 -5.08
CA ALA A 192 10.65 -4.68 -5.11
C ALA A 192 11.69 -4.67 -6.25
N ARG A 193 11.39 -4.02 -7.37
CA ARG A 193 12.31 -3.89 -8.50
C ARG A 193 13.54 -3.05 -8.13
N GLN A 194 13.37 -2.03 -7.28
CA GLN A 194 14.45 -1.17 -6.81
C GLN A 194 15.06 -1.67 -5.48
N HIS A 195 14.23 -2.30 -4.65
CA HIS A 195 14.54 -2.76 -3.30
C HIS A 195 13.91 -4.15 -3.05
N PRO A 196 14.58 -5.24 -3.45
CA PRO A 196 13.99 -6.59 -3.47
C PRO A 196 13.39 -7.09 -2.15
N GLY A 197 13.89 -6.63 -1.01
CA GLY A 197 13.46 -7.10 0.31
C GLY A 197 13.64 -8.62 0.50
N LYS A 198 12.86 -9.17 1.42
CA LYS A 198 12.81 -10.61 1.77
C LYS A 198 11.88 -11.41 0.85
N GLY A 199 10.87 -10.77 0.28
CA GLY A 199 9.87 -11.42 -0.55
C GLY A 199 8.86 -10.45 -1.15
N LEU A 200 8.11 -10.96 -2.13
CA LEU A 200 7.03 -10.26 -2.82
C LEU A 200 5.78 -11.14 -2.82
N ILE A 201 4.67 -10.62 -2.33
CA ILE A 201 3.35 -11.25 -2.35
C ILE A 201 2.45 -10.41 -3.26
N LEU A 202 1.89 -11.05 -4.28
CA LEU A 202 0.93 -10.43 -5.20
C LEU A 202 -0.41 -11.15 -5.04
N GLN A 203 -1.40 -10.43 -4.52
CA GLN A 203 -2.75 -10.96 -4.39
C GLN A 203 -3.67 -10.35 -5.45
N SER A 204 -4.33 -11.21 -6.20
CA SER A 204 -5.47 -10.83 -7.04
C SER A 204 -6.74 -10.90 -6.21
N SER A 205 -7.60 -9.90 -6.39
CA SER A 205 -8.97 -9.82 -5.85
C SER A 205 -9.97 -10.09 -6.95
#